data_AF-A0A6B2UXD5-F1
#
_entry.id   AF-A0A6B2UXD5-F1
#
_cell.length_a   1.000
_cell.length_b   1.000
_cell.length_c   1.000
_cell.angle_alpha   90.00
_cell.angle_beta   90.00
_cell.angle_gamma   90.00
#
_symmetry.space_group_name_H-M   'P 1'
#
loop_
_entity.id
_entity.type
_entity.pdbx_description
1 polymer ?
#
loop_
_entity_poly.entity_id
_entity_poly.type
_entity_poly.pdbx_seq_one_letter_code
_entity_poly.pdbx_strand_id
1 'polypeptide(L)' 'MAQDEFKDDVIPAPRVTAVLNDGTAVLDADTTLWAGPGTATAERWLRGTLGAALGLPLPPAASPDGPNRVRLRVDDALEP' A
#
# COMPACT_ATOMS: atom_id res chain seq x y z
N MET A 1 24.74 14.48 3.04
CA MET A 1 23.58 14.79 2.18
C MET A 1 22.33 14.43 2.97
N ALA A 2 21.31 15.27 2.86
CA ALA A 2 20.26 15.49 3.85
C ALA A 2 19.47 14.23 4.23
N GLN A 3 19.43 13.92 5.53
CA GLN A 3 18.47 13.00 6.15
C GLN A 3 17.11 13.72 6.39
N ASP A 4 16.81 14.75 5.60
CA ASP A 4 15.75 15.74 5.86
C ASP A 4 14.56 15.60 4.87
N GLU A 5 14.56 14.61 3.97
CA GLU A 5 13.59 14.55 2.85
C GLU A 5 12.57 13.40 2.92
N PHE A 6 12.50 12.65 4.02
CA PHE A 6 11.28 11.91 4.38
C PHE A 6 10.65 12.61 5.56
N LYS A 7 10.09 13.79 5.29
CA LYS A 7 9.26 14.47 6.27
C LYS A 7 7.97 13.67 6.37
N ASP A 8 7.89 12.80 7.38
CA ASP A 8 6.68 12.05 7.75
C ASP A 8 5.60 13.04 8.23
N ASP A 9 5.02 13.77 7.28
CA ASP A 9 3.92 14.72 7.46
C ASP A 9 2.57 14.00 7.64
N VAL A 10 2.61 12.72 7.97
CA VAL A 10 1.42 11.91 8.22
C VAL A 10 0.79 12.35 9.53
N ILE A 11 -0.51 12.65 9.48
CA ILE A 11 -1.29 13.06 10.64
C ILE A 11 -2.45 12.08 10.82
N PRO A 12 -2.58 11.41 11.99
CA PRO A 12 -1.68 11.46 13.13
C PRO A 12 -0.31 10.82 12.84
N ALA A 13 0.73 11.28 13.53
CA ALA A 13 2.09 10.77 13.36
C ALA A 13 2.16 9.27 13.69
N PRO A 14 2.85 8.44 12.88
CA PRO A 14 3.09 7.04 13.20
C PRO A 14 3.88 6.89 14.50
N ARG A 15 3.64 5.79 15.24
CA ARG A 15 4.40 5.49 16.48
C ARG A 15 5.87 5.20 16.20
N VAL A 16 6.16 4.56 15.07
CA VAL A 16 7.50 4.14 14.64
C VAL A 16 7.57 4.26 13.13
N THR A 17 8.64 4.87 12.61
CA THR A 17 9.03 4.80 11.20
C THR A 17 10.45 4.24 11.10
N ALA A 18 10.68 3.39 10.09
CA ALA A 18 11.96 2.74 9.88
C ALA A 18 12.21 2.56 8.38
N VAL A 19 13.40 2.93 7.92
CA VAL A 19 13.85 2.67 6.55
C VAL A 19 14.49 1.28 6.53
N LEU A 20 13.82 0.32 5.88
CA LEU A 20 14.28 -1.07 5.82
C LEU A 20 15.30 -1.33 4.70
N ASN A 21 15.28 -0.51 3.65
CA ASN A 21 16.23 -0.50 2.54
C ASN A 21 16.18 0.86 1.83
N ASP A 22 17.12 1.10 0.92
CA ASP A 22 17.21 2.29 0.07
C ASP A 22 16.32 2.21 -1.18
N GLY A 23 15.48 1.17 -1.28
CA GLY A 23 14.56 0.96 -2.40
C GLY A 23 13.29 1.81 -2.29
N THR A 24 12.70 2.10 -3.45
CA THR A 24 11.39 2.78 -3.55
C THR A 24 10.36 1.82 -4.14
N ALA A 25 9.15 1.80 -3.56
CA ALA A 25 8.01 1.12 -4.15
C ALA A 25 7.35 2.04 -5.18
N VAL A 26 7.45 1.70 -6.46
CA VAL A 26 6.81 2.45 -7.56
C VAL A 26 5.44 1.85 -7.84
N LEU A 27 4.42 2.72 -7.91
CA LEU A 27 3.09 2.35 -8.40
C LEU A 27 2.99 2.73 -9.87
N ASP A 28 2.63 1.78 -10.72
CA ASP A 28 2.54 1.95 -12.17
C ASP A 28 1.29 1.24 -12.74
N ALA A 29 1.18 1.24 -14.07
CA ALA A 29 0.04 0.68 -14.79
C ALA A 29 -0.14 -0.84 -14.58
N ASP A 30 0.94 -1.54 -14.23
CA ASP A 30 0.94 -2.99 -13.97
C ASP A 30 0.69 -3.32 -12.49
N THR A 31 0.61 -2.31 -11.62
CA THR A 31 0.36 -2.52 -10.19
C THR A 31 -1.03 -3.12 -9.96
N THR A 32 -1.07 -4.25 -9.26
CA THR A 32 -2.30 -4.97 -8.90
C THR A 32 -2.63 -4.84 -7.40
N LEU A 33 -3.89 -5.07 -7.03
CA LEU A 33 -4.35 -5.11 -5.64
C LEU A 33 -4.81 -6.52 -5.27
N TRP A 34 -4.18 -7.12 -4.27
CA TRP A 34 -4.65 -8.38 -3.69
C TRP A 34 -5.37 -8.14 -2.37
N ALA A 35 -6.63 -8.59 -2.28
CA ALA A 35 -7.41 -8.56 -1.06
C ALA A 35 -7.39 -9.91 -0.34
N GLY A 36 -6.78 -9.94 0.85
CA GLY A 36 -6.92 -11.06 1.77
C GLY A 36 -8.31 -11.11 2.42
N PRO A 37 -8.64 -12.23 3.09
CA PRO A 37 -9.88 -12.35 3.86
C PRO A 37 -10.12 -11.13 4.76
N GLY A 38 -11.35 -10.61 4.76
CA GLY A 38 -11.73 -9.42 5.55
C GLY A 38 -11.40 -8.07 4.92
N THR A 39 -10.68 -7.99 3.80
CA THR A 39 -10.18 -6.71 3.24
C THR A 39 -10.87 -6.22 1.96
N ALA A 40 -11.88 -6.94 1.47
CA ALA A 40 -12.55 -6.64 0.19
C ALA A 40 -13.14 -5.22 0.09
N THR A 41 -13.70 -4.70 1.19
CA THR A 41 -14.23 -3.33 1.23
C THR A 41 -13.13 -2.30 1.06
N ALA A 42 -11.99 -2.49 1.73
CA ALA A 42 -10.83 -1.61 1.61
C ALA A 42 -10.24 -1.66 0.19
N GLU A 43 -10.13 -2.85 -0.41
CA GLU A 43 -9.68 -3.02 -1.79
C GLU A 43 -10.54 -2.20 -2.76
N ARG A 44 -11.86 -2.37 -2.69
CA ARG A 44 -12.79 -1.63 -3.55
C ARG A 44 -12.67 -0.12 -3.37
N TRP A 45 -12.54 0.35 -2.13
CA TRP A 45 -12.37 1.77 -1.83
C TRP A 45 -11.05 2.32 -2.37
N LEU A 46 -9.94 1.59 -2.19
CA LEU A 46 -8.63 1.98 -2.70
C LEU A 46 -8.63 2.04 -4.23
N ARG A 47 -9.22 1.06 -4.91
CA ARG A 47 -9.31 1.06 -6.38
C ARG A 47 -10.09 2.26 -6.90
N GLY A 48 -11.21 2.61 -6.26
CA GLY A 48 -11.98 3.80 -6.65
C GLY A 48 -11.27 5.11 -6.34
N THR A 49 -10.60 5.20 -5.19
CA THR A 49 -9.98 6.45 -4.71
C THR A 49 -8.60 6.68 -5.32
N LEU A 50 -7.68 5.73 -5.13
CA LEU A 50 -6.33 5.81 -5.68
C LEU A 50 -6.34 5.70 -7.20
N GLY A 51 -7.18 4.84 -7.77
CA GLY A 51 -7.25 4.72 -9.23
C GLY A 51 -7.66 6.02 -9.90
N ALA A 52 -8.61 6.75 -9.33
CA ALA A 52 -9.00 8.08 -9.82
C ALA A 52 -7.91 9.13 -9.58
N ALA A 53 -7.27 9.13 -8.41
CA ALA A 53 -6.25 10.13 -8.05
C ALA A 53 -4.94 9.97 -8.83
N LEU A 54 -4.53 8.74 -9.11
CA LEU A 54 -3.25 8.40 -9.75
C LEU A 54 -3.38 8.05 -11.23
N GLY A 55 -4.61 7.93 -11.75
CA GLY A 55 -4.85 7.45 -13.12
C GLY A 55 -4.45 5.99 -13.33
N LEU A 56 -4.42 5.18 -12.26
CA LEU A 56 -4.00 3.79 -12.29
C LEU A 56 -5.20 2.83 -12.28
N PRO A 57 -5.18 1.73 -13.05
CA PRO A 57 -6.30 0.78 -13.10
C PRO A 57 -6.45 -0.06 -11.83
N LEU A 58 -5.33 -0.34 -11.15
CA LEU A 58 -5.23 -1.16 -9.93
C LEU A 58 -6.12 -2.42 -9.97
N PRO A 59 -5.97 -3.29 -10.99
CA PRO A 59 -6.84 -4.47 -11.14
C PRO A 59 -6.65 -5.46 -9.97
N PRO A 60 -7.67 -6.29 -9.69
CA PRO A 60 -7.57 -7.30 -8.65
C PRO A 60 -6.52 -8.35 -9.03
N ALA A 61 -5.67 -8.72 -8.08
CA ALA A 61 -4.70 -9.79 -8.23
C ALA A 61 -5.33 -11.14 -7.87
N ALA A 62 -5.06 -12.18 -8.66
CA ALA A 62 -5.57 -13.53 -8.42
C ALA A 62 -4.88 -14.28 -7.26
N SER A 63 -3.66 -13.88 -6.90
CA SER A 63 -2.83 -14.55 -5.89
C SER A 63 -2.15 -13.52 -4.98
N PRO A 64 -1.87 -13.86 -3.71
CA PRO A 64 -1.04 -13.02 -2.84
C PRO A 64 0.41 -12.89 -3.33
N ASP A 65 0.86 -13.80 -4.20
CA ASP A 65 2.26 -13.96 -4.57
C ASP A 65 2.55 -13.54 -6.01
N GLY A 66 3.68 -12.83 -6.17
CA GLY A 66 4.23 -12.35 -7.43
C GLY A 66 4.65 -10.88 -7.37
N PRO A 67 5.09 -10.30 -8.49
CA PRO A 67 5.62 -8.95 -8.52
C PRO A 67 4.51 -7.88 -8.46
N ASN A 68 4.93 -6.62 -8.26
CA ASN A 68 4.18 -5.38 -8.46
C ASN A 68 2.73 -5.39 -7.93
N ARG A 69 2.60 -5.46 -6.60
CA ARG A 69 1.29 -5.53 -5.95
C ARG A 69 1.25 -4.84 -4.61
N VAL A 70 0.07 -4.33 -4.30
CA VAL A 70 -0.32 -3.91 -2.96
C VAL A 70 -1.14 -5.04 -2.34
N ARG A 71 -0.76 -5.49 -1.13
CA ARG A 71 -1.43 -6.59 -0.43
C ARG A 71 -2.15 -6.04 0.79
N LEU A 72 -3.45 -6.29 0.86
CA LEU A 72 -4.25 -5.99 2.03
C LEU A 72 -4.41 -7.27 2.85
N ARG A 73 -3.99 -7.22 4.12
CA ARG A 73 -4.03 -8.36 5.04
C ARG A 73 -4.54 -7.89 6.39
N VAL A 74 -5.35 -8.74 7.00
CA VAL A 74 -5.58 -8.69 8.44
C VAL A 74 -4.50 -9.55 9.09
N ASP A 75 -3.83 -9.00 10.08
CA ASP A 75 -2.87 -9.70 10.92
C ASP A 75 -3.43 -9.73 12.33
N ASP A 76 -3.91 -10.90 12.76
CA ASP A 76 -4.55 -11.10 14.07
C ASP A 76 -3.56 -10.97 15.24
N ALA A 77 -2.25 -10.90 14.97
CA ALA A 77 -1.23 -10.66 15.99
C ALA A 77 -1.05 -9.17 16.32
N LEU A 78 -1.62 -8.26 15.51
CA LEU A 78 -1.58 -6.83 15.77
C LEU A 78 -2.61 -6.43 16.83
N GLU A 79 -2.20 -5.54 17.74
CA GLU A 79 -3.14 -4.89 18.66
C GLU A 79 -4.14 -4.02 17.87
N PRO A 80 -5.40 -3.91 18.33
CA PRO A 80 -6.42 -3.08 17.71
C PRO A 80 -6.16 -1.56 17.83
#